data_AF-A0A971L378-F1
#
_entry.id   AF-A0A971L378-F1
#
_cell.length_a   1.000
_cell.length_b   1.000
_cell.length_c   1.000
_cell.angle_alpha   90.00
_cell.angle_beta   90.00
_cell.angle_gamma   90.00
#
_symmetry.space_group_name_H-M   'P 1'
#
loop_
_entity.id
_entity.type
_entity.pdbx_description
1 polymer ?
#
loop_
_entity_poly.entity_id
_entity_poly.type
_entity_poly.pdbx_seq_one_letter_code
_entity_poly.pdbx_strand_id
1 'polypeptide(L)'
;MKVKKLLERLGQFLDADSKTQQEEIKSIRKVLKVLKTKEHDLRAKLASKLEHYPEEVEGLQLKLDVIYAQRRKGVERVKVLKQGLLTSEKNRD
;
A
#
# COMPACT_ATOMS: atom_id res chain seq x y z
N MET A 1 30.39 7.15 27.61
CA MET A 1 29.42 6.01 27.60
C MET A 1 30.19 4.73 27.35
N LYS A 2 29.80 3.61 27.98
CA LYS A 2 30.42 2.30 27.69
C LYS A 2 30.09 1.87 26.25
N VAL A 3 31.03 1.19 25.58
CA VAL A 3 30.94 0.75 24.17
C VAL A 3 29.60 0.05 23.86
N LYS A 4 29.08 -0.76 24.78
CA LYS A 4 27.77 -1.43 24.64
C LYS A 4 26.60 -0.46 24.38
N LYS A 5 26.55 0.69 25.06
CA LYS A 5 25.50 1.70 24.85
C LYS A 5 25.63 2.41 23.50
N LEU A 6 26.84 2.53 22.97
CA LEU A 6 27.09 3.09 21.64
C LEU A 6 26.60 2.14 20.55
N LEU A 7 26.86 0.83 20.69
CA LEU A 7 26.39 -0.19 19.76
C LEU A 7 24.86 -0.33 19.79
N GLU A 8 24.24 -0.29 20.97
CA GLU A 8 22.76 -0.28 21.09
C GLU A 8 22.14 0.94 20.39
N ARG A 9 22.75 2.12 20.57
CA ARG A 9 22.24 3.36 19.95
C ARG A 9 22.44 3.35 18.44
N LEU A 10 23.55 2.81 17.95
CA LEU A 10 23.80 2.61 16.53
C LEU A 10 22.79 1.61 15.92
N GLY A 11 22.52 0.50 16.59
CA GLY A 11 21.47 -0.45 16.18
C GLY A 11 20.10 0.21 16.10
N GLN A 12 19.72 1.03 17.10
CA GLN A 12 18.48 1.80 17.07
C GLN A 12 18.42 2.80 15.90
N PHE A 13 19.53 3.47 15.58
CA PHE A 13 19.62 4.35 14.41
C PHE A 13 19.47 3.60 13.09
N LEU A 14 20.13 2.44 12.97
CA LEU A 14 20.06 1.60 11.77
C LEU A 14 18.69 0.91 11.62
N ASP A 15 18.00 0.64 12.73
CA ASP A 15 16.65 0.05 12.75
C ASP A 15 15.52 1.06 12.55
N ALA A 16 15.76 2.35 12.78
CA ALA A 16 14.73 3.38 12.69
C ALA A 16 14.07 3.39 11.30
N ASP A 17 14.86 3.29 10.23
CA ASP A 17 14.36 3.29 8.84
C ASP A 17 13.48 2.06 8.56
N SER A 18 13.89 0.88 9.03
CA SER A 18 13.10 -0.35 8.88
C SER A 18 11.74 -0.27 9.61
N LYS A 19 11.70 0.33 10.81
CA LYS A 19 10.45 0.53 11.56
C LYS A 19 9.51 1.48 10.83
N THR A 20 10.03 2.61 10.31
CA THR A 20 9.25 3.56 9.52
C THR A 20 8.69 2.91 8.25
N GLN A 21 9.50 2.13 7.53
CA GLN A 21 9.05 1.41 6.33
C GLN A 21 7.97 0.36 6.65
N GLN A 22 8.07 -0.34 7.78
CA GLN A 22 7.05 -1.29 8.23
C GLN A 22 5.71 -0.59 8.58
N GLU A 23 5.77 0.57 9.24
CA GLU A 23 4.59 1.38 9.54
C GLU A 23 3.94 1.91 8.25
N GLU A 24 4.74 2.38 7.30
CA GLU A 24 4.28 2.81 5.98
C GLU A 24 3.56 1.66 5.27
N ILE A 25 4.15 0.45 5.21
CA ILE A 25 3.52 -0.75 4.63
C ILE A 25 2.17 -1.05 5.31
N LYS A 26 2.09 -0.97 6.64
CA LYS A 26 0.85 -1.22 7.39
C LYS A 26 -0.22 -0.20 7.02
N SER A 27 0.12 1.07 6.93
CA SER A 27 -0.82 2.14 6.58
C SER A 27 -1.35 1.98 5.14
N ILE A 28 -0.46 1.72 4.17
CA ILE A 28 -0.85 1.52 2.77
C ILE A 28 -1.76 0.30 2.64
N ARG A 29 -1.48 -0.81 3.33
CA ARG A 29 -2.33 -2.00 3.32
C ARG A 29 -3.75 -1.74 3.82
N LYS A 30 -3.91 -0.90 4.85
CA LYS A 30 -5.25 -0.51 5.34
C LYS A 30 -6.03 0.22 4.24
N VAL A 31 -5.41 1.19 3.59
CA VAL A 31 -6.02 1.94 2.48
C VAL A 31 -6.35 1.03 1.29
N LEU A 32 -5.42 0.14 0.91
CA LEU A 32 -5.63 -0.82 -0.18
C LEU A 32 -6.80 -1.77 0.08
N LYS A 33 -7.02 -2.17 1.35
CA LYS A 33 -8.18 -3.00 1.73
C LYS A 33 -9.49 -2.25 1.49
N VAL A 34 -9.55 -0.97 1.88
CA VAL A 34 -10.73 -0.11 1.64
C VAL A 34 -10.96 0.09 0.15
N LEU A 35 -9.89 0.36 -0.62
CA LEU A 35 -10.00 0.51 -2.08
C LEU A 35 -10.50 -0.77 -2.76
N LYS A 36 -10.05 -1.95 -2.31
CA LYS A 36 -10.53 -3.24 -2.82
C LYS A 36 -12.04 -3.42 -2.61
N THR A 37 -12.54 -3.07 -1.41
CA THR A 37 -13.99 -3.13 -1.14
C THR A 37 -14.76 -2.16 -2.02
N LYS A 38 -14.31 -0.89 -2.13
CA LYS A 38 -14.95 0.10 -2.99
C LYS A 38 -14.95 -0.31 -4.47
N GLU A 39 -13.86 -0.89 -4.95
CA GLU A 39 -13.76 -1.43 -6.31
C GLU A 39 -14.80 -2.55 -6.55
N HIS A 40 -14.93 -3.47 -5.60
CA HIS A 40 -15.92 -4.55 -5.66
C HIS A 40 -17.35 -4.00 -5.69
N ASP A 41 -17.68 -3.07 -4.79
CA ASP A 41 -19.02 -2.48 -4.70
C ASP A 41 -19.38 -1.69 -5.96
N LEU A 42 -18.41 -0.98 -6.55
CA LEU A 42 -18.62 -0.26 -7.80
C LEU A 42 -18.82 -1.22 -8.97
N ARG A 43 -18.05 -2.30 -9.07
CA ARG A 43 -18.28 -3.33 -10.11
C ARG A 43 -19.66 -3.95 -9.99
N ALA A 44 -20.11 -4.28 -8.79
CA ALA A 44 -21.45 -4.82 -8.56
C ALA A 44 -22.55 -3.83 -8.98
N LYS A 45 -22.40 -2.55 -8.61
CA LYS A 45 -23.33 -1.48 -9.02
C LYS A 45 -23.37 -1.24 -10.53
N LEU A 46 -22.21 -1.34 -11.18
CA LEU A 46 -22.07 -1.14 -12.62
C LEU A 46 -22.74 -2.29 -13.38
N ALA A 47 -22.52 -3.53 -12.94
CA ALA A 47 -23.21 -4.70 -13.47
C ALA A 47 -24.74 -4.61 -13.33
N SER A 48 -25.27 -4.09 -12.22
CA SER A 48 -26.72 -3.94 -12.03
C SER A 48 -27.36 -2.78 -12.81
N LYS A 49 -26.57 -1.85 -13.35
CA LYS A 49 -27.07 -0.65 -14.05
C LYS A 49 -26.84 -0.66 -15.56
N LEU A 50 -26.07 -1.64 -16.05
CA LEU A 50 -25.60 -1.73 -17.43
C LEU A 50 -26.73 -1.68 -18.47
N GLU A 51 -27.90 -2.22 -18.14
CA GLU A 51 -29.03 -2.35 -19.07
C GLU A 51 -30.00 -1.16 -19.06
N HIS A 52 -29.91 -0.25 -18.09
CA HIS A 52 -30.99 0.72 -17.84
C HIS A 52 -30.55 2.19 -17.86
N TYR A 53 -29.27 2.49 -17.57
CA TYR A 53 -28.80 3.87 -17.41
C TYR A 53 -27.40 4.09 -18.01
N PRO A 54 -27.26 4.13 -19.35
CA PRO A 54 -25.97 4.20 -20.02
C PRO A 54 -25.11 5.42 -19.63
N GLU A 55 -25.70 6.59 -19.37
CA GLU A 55 -24.94 7.76 -18.90
C GLU A 55 -24.42 7.60 -17.46
N GLU A 56 -25.16 6.92 -16.57
CA GLU A 56 -24.70 6.64 -15.21
C GLU A 56 -23.59 5.59 -15.18
N VAL A 57 -23.54 4.71 -16.19
CA VAL A 57 -22.52 3.68 -16.35
C VAL A 57 -21.16 4.31 -16.63
N GLU A 58 -21.09 5.34 -17.48
CA GLU A 58 -19.83 5.99 -17.84
C GLU A 58 -19.15 6.66 -16.64
N GLY A 59 -19.92 7.41 -15.83
CA GLY A 59 -19.40 8.03 -14.61
C GLY A 59 -18.94 7.02 -13.56
N LEU A 60 -19.64 5.88 -13.44
CA LEU A 60 -19.24 4.79 -12.55
C LEU A 60 -17.99 4.07 -13.05
N GLN A 61 -17.84 3.90 -14.36
CA GLN A 61 -16.68 3.27 -14.98
C GLN A 61 -15.43 4.12 -14.77
N LEU A 62 -15.49 5.42 -15.03
CA LEU A 62 -14.38 6.34 -14.79
C LEU A 62 -13.90 6.28 -13.33
N LYS A 63 -14.85 6.25 -12.38
CA LYS A 63 -14.53 6.15 -10.96
C LYS A 63 -13.88 4.81 -10.60
N LEU A 64 -14.33 3.72 -11.22
CA LEU A 64 -13.76 2.40 -11.06
C LEU A 64 -12.31 2.35 -11.58
N ASP A 65 -12.06 2.95 -12.74
CA ASP A 65 -10.72 2.99 -13.36
C ASP A 65 -9.72 3.76 -12.50
N VAL A 66 -10.13 4.92 -11.97
CA VAL A 66 -9.32 5.69 -11.02
C VAL A 66 -8.99 4.85 -9.77
N ILE A 67 -9.97 4.18 -9.17
CA ILE A 67 -9.75 3.35 -7.99
C ILE A 67 -8.80 2.19 -8.31
N TYR A 68 -8.97 1.53 -9.45
CA TYR A 68 -8.10 0.45 -9.90
C TYR A 68 -6.66 0.93 -10.08
N ALA A 69 -6.46 2.06 -10.79
CA ALA A 69 -5.14 2.65 -11.02
C ALA A 69 -4.44 3.02 -9.71
N GLN A 70 -5.16 3.65 -8.76
CA GLN A 70 -4.62 4.02 -7.45
C GLN A 70 -4.28 2.79 -6.61
N ARG A 71 -5.13 1.75 -6.63
CA ARG A 71 -4.87 0.49 -5.93
C ARG A 71 -3.62 -0.19 -6.49
N ARG A 72 -3.44 -0.22 -7.82
CA ARG A 72 -2.23 -0.74 -8.48
C ARG A 72 -0.97 0.00 -8.02
N LYS A 73 -1.00 1.35 -7.99
CA LYS A 73 0.12 2.17 -7.50
C LYS A 73 0.48 1.85 -6.06
N GLY A 74 -0.51 1.73 -5.17
CA GLY A 74 -0.25 1.40 -3.76
C GLY A 74 0.31 -0.02 -3.56
N VAL A 75 -0.10 -0.99 -4.38
CA VAL A 75 0.49 -2.35 -4.37
C VAL A 75 1.97 -2.30 -4.77
N GLU A 76 2.31 -1.54 -5.81
CA GLU A 76 3.69 -1.40 -6.25
C GLU A 76 4.55 -0.71 -5.17
N ARG A 77 4.03 0.34 -4.52
CA ARG A 77 4.73 0.98 -3.39
C ARG A 77 5.04 0.00 -2.26
N VAL A 78 4.09 -0.87 -1.90
CA VAL A 78 4.31 -1.91 -0.89
C VAL A 78 5.39 -2.91 -1.34
N LYS A 79 5.44 -3.26 -2.63
CA LYS A 79 6.45 -4.16 -3.17
C LYS A 79 7.85 -3.55 -3.07
N VAL A 80 8.02 -2.29 -3.44
CA VAL A 80 9.28 -1.54 -3.32
C VAL A 80 9.75 -1.45 -1.87
N LEU A 81 8.85 -1.09 -0.94
CA LEU A 81 9.19 -1.00 0.49
C LEU A 81 9.64 -2.36 1.05
N LYS A 82 8.99 -3.45 0.66
CA LYS A 82 9.41 -4.81 1.05
C LYS A 82 10.78 -5.20 0.50
N GLN A 83 11.07 -4.83 -0.75
CA GLN A 83 12.39 -5.08 -1.35
C GLN A 83 13.49 -4.28 -0.63
N GLY A 84 13.19 -3.03 -0.24
CA GLY A 84 14.08 -2.21 0.60
C GLY A 84 14.39 -2.88 1.93
N LEU A 85 13.38 -3.38 2.64
CA LEU A 85 13.56 -4.13 3.89
C LEU A 85 14.43 -5.39 3.70
N LEU A 86 14.15 -6.23 2.71
CA LEU A 86 14.94 -7.44 2.43
C LEU A 86 16.41 -7.14 2.09
N THR A 87 16.66 -6.04 1.38
CA THR A 87 18.02 -5.61 1.04
C THR A 87 18.75 -5.09 2.27
N SER A 88 18.06 -4.38 3.16
CA SER A 88 18.63 -3.89 4.41
C SER A 88 18.96 -5.02 5.41
N GLU A 89 18.17 -6.10 5.41
CA GLU A 89 18.43 -7.30 6.23
C GLU A 89 19.64 -8.07 5.69
N LYS A 90 19.75 -8.27 4.38
CA LYS A 90 20.87 -9.00 3.76
C LYS A 90 22.24 -8.33 3.92
N ASN A 91 22.27 -7.01 4.10
CA ASN A 91 23.51 -6.26 4.34
C ASN A 91 23.96 -6.27 5.83
N ARG A 92 23.19 -6.91 6.71
CA ARG A 92 23.49 -7.03 8.14
C ARG A 92 24.09 -8.39 8.54
N ASP A 93 24.02 -9.38 7.65
CA ASP A 93 24.66 -10.70 7.78
C ASP A 93 26.09 -10.67 7.22
#